data_AF-A0AAC8TH53-F1
#
_entry.id   AF-A0AAC8TH53-F1
#
_cell.length_a   1.000
_cell.length_b   1.000
_cell.length_c   1.000
_cell.angle_alpha   90.00
_cell.angle_beta   90.00
_cell.angle_gamma   90.00
#
_symmetry.space_group_name_H-M   'P 1'
#
loop_
_entity.id
_entity.type
_entity.pdbx_description
1 polymer ?
#
loop_
_entity_poly.entity_id
_entity_poly.type
_entity_poly.pdbx_seq_one_letter_code
_entity_poly.pdbx_strand_id
1 'polypeptide(L)'
;MISVVIPARDEVGAIAGVVRRVGAALAGEAHELLVVDDGSRDGTGAVAREAGARVLTLTGVGYGAAIKAGAAQAHGSLLALIDADGTYPEAALPQLLSAVRGGARQAIGARPKLGASEPFARSAVKALFRGAVRWLGGFEAPDLNSGLRVLRTADLLSLAPVLPDRFSLTTTLTLALAAAGDPIVFLPIDYHARVGRSKWRPVRDTWLMGRTVARGIGWLREGRAPRRLAALELPAVGGTG
;
A
#
# COMPACT_ATOMS: atom_id res chain seq x y z
N MET A 1 7.63 8.91 -14.28
CA MET A 1 7.44 9.64 -13.02
C MET A 1 6.81 8.70 -11.98
N ILE A 2 7.18 8.84 -10.71
CA ILE A 2 6.60 8.11 -9.57
C ILE A 2 5.81 9.06 -8.66
N SER A 3 4.62 8.66 -8.22
CA SER A 3 3.88 9.36 -7.16
C SER A 3 4.04 8.62 -5.85
N VAL A 4 4.38 9.33 -4.78
CA VAL A 4 4.44 8.75 -3.44
C VAL A 4 3.21 9.16 -2.66
N VAL A 5 2.36 8.20 -2.30
CA VAL A 5 1.17 8.42 -1.48
C VAL A 5 1.47 8.08 -0.03
N ILE A 6 1.26 9.06 0.84
CA ILE A 6 1.56 9.00 2.28
C ILE A 6 0.26 9.24 3.06
N PRO A 7 -0.51 8.20 3.41
CA PRO A 7 -1.66 8.37 4.30
C PRO A 7 -1.20 8.81 5.68
N ALA A 8 -1.77 9.90 6.18
CA ALA A 8 -1.37 10.51 7.44
C ALA A 8 -2.60 10.83 8.31
N ARG A 9 -2.47 10.62 9.62
CA ARG A 9 -3.46 11.05 10.61
C ARG A 9 -2.83 11.25 11.97
N ASP A 10 -2.75 12.48 12.42
CA ASP A 10 -2.11 12.89 13.67
C ASP A 10 -0.65 12.41 13.77
N GLU A 11 0.17 12.75 12.76
CA GLU A 11 1.57 12.35 12.61
C GLU A 11 2.51 13.58 12.50
N VAL A 12 2.16 14.71 13.13
CA VAL A 12 2.91 15.99 13.02
C VAL A 12 4.39 15.84 13.37
N GLY A 13 4.71 14.96 14.34
CA GLY A 13 6.08 14.73 14.80
C GLY A 13 6.97 13.97 13.82
N ALA A 14 6.40 13.28 12.83
CA ALA A 14 7.15 12.42 11.90
C ALA A 14 7.05 12.89 10.44
N ILE A 15 5.90 13.45 10.03
CA ILE A 15 5.55 13.65 8.62
C ILE A 15 6.57 14.51 7.85
N ALA A 16 7.09 15.59 8.45
CA ALA A 16 8.09 16.44 7.80
C ALA A 16 9.37 15.67 7.46
N GLY A 17 9.82 14.84 8.40
CA GLY A 17 11.00 14.00 8.24
C GLY A 17 10.80 12.95 7.15
N VAL A 18 9.63 12.30 7.15
CA VAL A 18 9.27 11.32 6.10
C VAL A 18 9.28 11.99 4.72
N VAL A 19 8.57 13.12 4.54
CA VAL A 19 8.52 13.83 3.25
C VAL A 19 9.93 14.19 2.75
N ARG A 20 10.79 14.74 3.62
CA ARG A 20 12.17 15.09 3.25
C ARG A 20 13.01 13.87 2.90
N ARG A 21 12.94 12.78 3.68
CA ARG A 21 13.70 11.55 3.42
C ARG A 21 13.24 10.85 2.14
N VAL A 22 11.94 10.83 1.86
CA VAL A 22 11.40 10.32 0.59
C VAL A 22 11.91 11.17 -0.59
N GLY A 23 11.81 12.49 -0.50
CA GLY A 23 12.31 13.39 -1.55
C GLY A 23 13.81 13.21 -1.81
N ALA A 24 14.60 13.07 -0.74
CA ALA A 24 16.04 12.78 -0.86
C ALA A 24 16.32 11.40 -1.49
N ALA A 25 15.59 10.37 -1.08
CA ALA A 25 15.75 9.02 -1.64
C ALA A 25 15.40 8.96 -3.14
N LEU A 26 14.49 9.83 -3.61
CA LEU A 26 14.06 9.91 -5.01
C LEU A 26 14.65 11.11 -5.76
N ALA A 27 15.70 11.75 -5.26
CA ALA A 27 16.26 12.96 -5.88
C ALA A 27 16.71 12.77 -7.35
N GLY A 28 17.10 11.54 -7.73
CA GLY A 28 17.45 11.18 -9.11
C GLY A 28 16.26 10.80 -10.00
N GLU A 29 15.04 10.86 -9.48
CA GLU A 29 13.82 10.41 -10.17
C GLU A 29 12.83 11.56 -10.29
N ALA A 30 12.13 11.65 -11.44
CA ALA A 30 10.95 12.50 -11.54
C ALA A 30 9.87 11.97 -10.59
N HIS A 31 9.55 12.73 -9.54
CA HIS A 31 8.64 12.30 -8.48
C HIS A 31 7.69 13.41 -8.01
N GLU A 32 6.56 13.01 -7.45
CA GLU A 32 5.71 13.87 -6.62
C GLU A 32 5.45 13.22 -5.26
N LEU A 33 5.21 14.05 -4.24
CA LEU A 33 4.87 13.62 -2.89
C LEU A 33 3.44 14.06 -2.58
N LEU A 34 2.56 13.10 -2.33
CA LEU A 34 1.15 13.31 -2.03
C LEU A 34 0.83 12.77 -0.64
N VAL A 35 0.69 13.68 0.32
CA VAL A 35 0.20 13.33 1.66
C VAL A 35 -1.32 13.37 1.65
N VAL A 36 -1.96 12.30 2.11
CA VAL A 36 -3.41 12.23 2.27
C VAL A 36 -3.73 12.33 3.76
N ASP A 37 -4.11 13.53 4.19
CA ASP A 37 -4.42 13.85 5.58
C ASP A 37 -5.87 13.47 5.91
N ASP A 38 -6.08 12.40 6.69
CA ASP A 38 -7.39 11.91 7.13
C ASP A 38 -7.92 12.64 8.38
N GLY A 39 -7.96 13.97 8.29
CA GLY A 39 -8.59 14.83 9.29
C GLY A 39 -7.77 15.00 10.56
N SER A 40 -6.45 15.18 10.43
CA SER A 40 -5.56 15.42 11.56
C SER A 40 -5.91 16.71 12.32
N ARG A 41 -5.69 16.70 13.63
CA ARG A 41 -5.94 17.87 14.51
C ARG A 41 -4.69 18.54 15.05
N ASP A 42 -3.53 18.01 14.70
CA ASP A 42 -2.22 18.37 15.26
C ASP A 42 -1.36 19.22 14.30
N GLY A 43 -1.90 19.62 13.15
CA GLY A 43 -1.16 20.36 12.13
C GLY A 43 -0.39 19.50 11.13
N THR A 44 -0.55 18.17 11.14
CA THR A 44 0.09 17.23 10.19
C THR A 44 0.05 17.72 8.74
N GLY A 45 -1.12 18.11 8.22
CA GLY A 45 -1.27 18.59 6.85
C GLY A 45 -0.54 19.91 6.56
N ALA A 46 -0.39 20.81 7.54
CA ALA A 46 0.36 22.07 7.35
C ALA A 46 1.86 21.78 7.25
N VAL A 47 2.39 21.01 8.20
CA VAL A 47 3.79 20.60 8.24
C VAL A 47 4.20 19.78 7.01
N ALA A 48 3.30 18.95 6.48
CA ALA A 48 3.50 18.23 5.23
C ALA A 48 3.65 19.18 4.02
N ARG A 49 2.81 20.22 3.91
CA ARG A 49 2.91 21.23 2.84
C ARG A 49 4.23 22.00 2.92
N GLU A 50 4.61 22.44 4.11
CA GLU A 50 5.87 23.15 4.36
C GLU A 50 7.10 22.29 4.02
N ALA A 51 7.00 20.97 4.21
CA ALA A 51 8.05 20.03 3.81
C ALA A 51 8.11 19.76 2.30
N GLY A 52 7.19 20.31 1.50
CA GLY A 52 7.19 20.23 0.04
C GLY A 52 6.23 19.19 -0.55
N ALA A 53 5.33 18.60 0.26
CA ALA A 53 4.32 17.67 -0.25
C ALA A 53 3.06 18.39 -0.72
N ARG A 54 2.43 17.88 -1.78
CA ARG A 54 1.03 18.18 -2.08
C ARG A 54 0.17 17.48 -1.03
N VAL A 55 -0.87 18.16 -0.54
CA VAL A 55 -1.73 17.62 0.53
C VAL A 55 -3.18 17.55 0.06
N LEU A 56 -3.72 16.34 0.09
CA LEU A 56 -5.15 16.06 -0.05
C LEU A 56 -5.75 15.85 1.34
N THR A 57 -6.73 16.67 1.72
CA THR A 57 -7.40 16.55 3.02
C THR A 57 -8.73 15.82 2.85
N LEU A 58 -8.91 14.75 3.62
CA LEU A 58 -10.14 13.96 3.75
C LEU A 58 -10.49 13.84 5.24
N THR A 59 -11.70 13.40 5.57
CA THR A 59 -12.11 13.29 6.98
C THR A 59 -12.81 11.98 7.27
N GLY A 60 -12.19 11.15 8.11
CA GLY A 60 -12.79 9.92 8.63
C GLY A 60 -12.89 8.77 7.63
N VAL A 61 -12.13 8.80 6.54
CA VAL A 61 -12.20 7.80 5.46
C VAL A 61 -11.42 6.53 5.81
N GLY A 62 -10.38 6.64 6.64
CA GLY A 62 -9.52 5.53 7.03
C GLY A 62 -8.44 5.17 6.00
N TYR A 63 -7.49 4.32 6.45
CA TYR A 63 -6.22 4.08 5.78
C TYR A 63 -6.33 3.64 4.30
N GLY A 64 -7.18 2.65 4.00
CA GLY A 64 -7.31 2.13 2.64
C GLY A 64 -8.00 3.12 1.71
N ALA A 65 -9.04 3.81 2.18
CA ALA A 65 -9.70 4.86 1.40
C ALA A 65 -8.75 6.04 1.12
N ALA A 66 -7.91 6.42 2.09
CA ALA A 66 -6.88 7.44 1.90
C ALA A 66 -5.88 7.04 0.79
N ILE A 67 -5.42 5.78 0.79
CA ILE A 67 -4.55 5.26 -0.28
C ILE A 67 -5.26 5.31 -1.65
N LYS A 68 -6.52 4.86 -1.73
CA LYS A 68 -7.27 4.87 -2.99
C LYS A 68 -7.48 6.28 -3.53
N ALA A 69 -7.83 7.23 -2.65
CA ALA A 69 -7.97 8.63 -3.02
C ALA A 69 -6.64 9.25 -3.48
N GLY A 70 -5.54 8.94 -2.78
CA GLY A 70 -4.21 9.37 -3.18
C GLY A 70 -3.81 8.80 -4.55
N ALA A 71 -4.05 7.52 -4.79
CA ALA A 71 -3.78 6.88 -6.07
C ALA A 71 -4.63 7.47 -7.22
N ALA A 72 -5.88 7.86 -6.95
CA ALA A 72 -6.74 8.51 -7.94
C ALA A 72 -6.28 9.94 -8.30
N GLN A 73 -5.54 10.59 -7.40
CA GLN A 73 -4.96 11.92 -7.60
C GLN A 73 -3.49 11.88 -8.04
N ALA A 74 -2.91 10.69 -8.16
CA ALA A 74 -1.52 10.50 -8.57
C ALA A 74 -1.35 10.75 -10.08
N HIS A 75 -0.34 11.52 -10.44
CA HIS A 75 0.03 11.83 -11.81
C HIS A 75 1.09 10.87 -12.38
N GLY A 76 1.80 10.14 -11.51
CA GLY A 76 2.83 9.18 -11.88
C GLY A 76 2.24 7.86 -12.37
N SER A 77 2.90 7.25 -13.36
CA SER A 77 2.56 5.90 -13.84
C SER A 77 2.95 4.81 -12.83
N LEU A 78 3.90 5.14 -11.95
CA LEU A 78 4.34 4.32 -10.82
C LEU A 78 3.86 4.95 -9.53
N LEU A 79 3.54 4.11 -8.56
CA LEU A 79 3.00 4.49 -7.27
C LEU A 79 3.86 3.87 -6.16
N ALA A 80 4.37 4.69 -5.25
CA ALA A 80 4.89 4.23 -3.98
C ALA A 80 3.86 4.50 -2.88
N LEU A 81 3.70 3.53 -1.98
CA LEU A 81 2.94 3.69 -0.75
C LEU A 81 3.92 3.64 0.42
N ILE A 82 3.74 4.51 1.41
CA ILE A 82 4.57 4.58 2.61
C ILE A 82 3.78 5.14 3.79
N ASP A 83 3.99 4.60 5.00
CA ASP A 83 3.35 5.10 6.21
C ASP A 83 4.01 6.42 6.71
N ALA A 84 3.19 7.31 7.27
CA ALA A 84 3.62 8.63 7.77
C ALA A 84 4.41 8.61 9.10
N ASP A 85 4.59 7.46 9.75
CA ASP A 85 5.05 7.35 11.14
C ASP A 85 6.58 7.25 11.32
N GLY A 86 7.32 7.33 10.21
CA GLY A 86 8.79 7.32 10.19
C GLY A 86 9.44 5.97 10.50
N THR A 87 8.68 4.86 10.46
CA THR A 87 9.21 3.51 10.76
C THR A 87 9.99 2.87 9.62
N TYR A 88 9.77 3.31 8.37
CA TYR A 88 10.37 2.69 7.19
C TYR A 88 11.65 3.39 6.75
N PRO A 89 12.66 2.65 6.28
CA PRO A 89 13.85 3.22 5.66
C PRO A 89 13.51 3.68 4.24
N GLU A 90 13.25 4.98 4.06
CA GLU A 90 12.84 5.52 2.76
C GLU A 90 13.92 5.38 1.68
N ALA A 91 15.18 5.20 2.10
CA ALA A 91 16.31 4.87 1.24
C ALA A 91 16.17 3.53 0.47
N ALA A 92 15.21 2.66 0.85
CA ALA A 92 14.91 1.44 0.10
C ALA A 92 14.02 1.69 -1.14
N LEU A 93 13.40 2.88 -1.27
CA LEU A 93 12.50 3.20 -2.40
C LEU A 93 13.15 3.01 -3.79
N PRO A 94 14.40 3.44 -4.04
CA PRO A 94 15.03 3.24 -5.35
C PRO A 94 15.17 1.76 -5.74
N GLN A 95 15.47 0.89 -4.78
CA GLN A 95 15.59 -0.56 -5.05
C GLN A 95 14.23 -1.18 -5.36
N LEU A 96 13.18 -0.82 -4.62
CA LEU A 96 11.81 -1.26 -4.90
C LEU A 96 11.33 -0.76 -6.27
N LEU A 97 11.64 0.49 -6.60
CA LEU A 97 11.36 1.09 -7.90
C LEU A 97 12.08 0.34 -9.03
N SER A 98 13.36 0.01 -8.84
CA SER A 98 14.15 -0.77 -9.80
C SER A 98 13.55 -2.16 -10.02
N ALA A 99 13.07 -2.83 -8.97
CA ALA A 99 12.44 -4.14 -9.10
C ALA A 99 11.16 -4.08 -9.96
N VAL A 100 10.32 -3.05 -9.77
CA VAL A 100 9.12 -2.85 -10.59
C VAL A 100 9.46 -2.53 -12.04
N ARG A 101 10.47 -1.70 -12.29
CA ARG A 101 10.99 -1.44 -13.65
C ARG A 101 11.59 -2.68 -14.29
N GLY A 102 12.19 -3.56 -13.49
CA GLY A 102 12.75 -4.85 -13.91
C GLY A 102 11.70 -5.93 -14.18
N GLY A 103 10.41 -5.62 -14.08
CA GLY A 103 9.31 -6.52 -14.45
C GLY A 103 8.46 -7.02 -13.28
N ALA A 104 8.80 -6.70 -12.03
CA ALA A 104 7.91 -6.98 -10.91
C ALA A 104 6.61 -6.16 -11.04
N ARG A 105 5.46 -6.77 -10.78
CA ARG A 105 4.19 -6.07 -10.71
C ARG A 105 4.08 -5.23 -9.44
N GLN A 106 4.67 -5.74 -8.37
CA GLN A 106 4.77 -5.07 -7.09
C GLN A 106 6.08 -5.46 -6.39
N ALA A 107 6.74 -4.48 -5.81
CA ALA A 107 7.87 -4.67 -4.92
C ALA A 107 7.50 -4.20 -3.51
N ILE A 108 7.86 -4.98 -2.49
CA ILE A 108 7.49 -4.73 -1.08
C ILE A 108 8.75 -4.78 -0.22
N GLY A 109 8.93 -3.80 0.66
CA GLY A 109 9.94 -3.87 1.71
C GLY A 109 9.51 -4.84 2.81
N ALA A 110 10.20 -5.96 2.96
CA ALA A 110 9.90 -6.97 3.97
C ALA A 110 10.60 -6.66 5.31
N ARG A 111 9.81 -6.39 6.35
CA ARG A 111 10.34 -6.13 7.69
C ARG A 111 10.91 -7.41 8.31
N PRO A 112 11.94 -7.33 9.18
CA PRO A 112 12.38 -8.48 9.95
C PRO A 112 11.23 -8.97 10.84
N LYS A 113 11.17 -10.30 11.07
CA LYS A 113 10.23 -10.89 12.02
C LYS A 113 10.59 -10.38 13.43
N LEU A 114 9.93 -9.32 13.88
CA LEU A 114 9.98 -8.87 15.27
C LEU A 114 9.45 -10.02 16.14
N GLY A 115 10.34 -10.62 16.94
CA GLY A 115 10.02 -11.71 17.85
C GLY A 115 8.95 -11.29 18.83
N ALA A 116 7.71 -11.70 18.59
CA ALA A 116 6.63 -11.66 19.57
C ALA A 116 6.22 -13.10 19.85
N SER A 117 6.35 -13.52 21.10
CA SER A 117 5.68 -14.73 21.61
C SER A 117 4.18 -14.62 21.33
N GLU A 118 3.58 -15.59 20.63
CA GLU A 118 2.19 -15.47 20.15
C GLU A 118 1.21 -16.49 20.75
N PRO A 119 0.03 -16.04 21.24
CA PRO A 119 -1.09 -16.90 21.64
C PRO A 119 -1.75 -17.65 20.47
N PHE A 120 -2.32 -18.81 20.80
CA PHE A 120 -2.91 -19.83 19.91
C PHE A 120 -3.89 -19.30 18.83
N ALA A 121 -4.63 -18.23 19.07
CA ALA A 121 -5.59 -17.64 18.13
C ALA A 121 -4.95 -17.08 16.84
N ARG A 122 -3.65 -16.74 16.87
CA ARG A 122 -2.90 -16.31 15.66
C ARG A 122 -2.50 -17.48 14.76
N SER A 123 -2.53 -18.73 15.27
CA SER A 123 -2.12 -19.93 14.52
C SER A 123 -3.11 -20.29 13.40
N ALA A 124 -4.42 -20.18 13.65
CA ALA A 124 -5.46 -20.48 12.66
C ALA A 124 -5.46 -19.48 11.49
N VAL A 125 -5.25 -18.19 11.77
CA VAL A 125 -5.16 -17.14 10.75
C VAL A 125 -3.87 -17.32 9.93
N LYS A 126 -2.75 -17.63 10.58
CA LYS A 126 -1.49 -18.00 9.89
C LYS A 126 -1.66 -19.24 9.03
N ALA A 127 -2.43 -20.24 9.47
CA ALA A 127 -2.72 -21.44 8.69
C ALA A 127 -3.59 -21.13 7.46
N LEU A 128 -4.63 -20.30 7.61
CA LEU A 128 -5.48 -19.85 6.50
C LEU A 128 -4.67 -19.03 5.48
N PHE A 129 -3.81 -18.12 5.95
CA PHE A 129 -2.92 -17.35 5.08
C PHE A 129 -1.91 -18.24 4.35
N ARG A 130 -1.25 -19.16 5.05
CA ARG A 130 -0.34 -20.14 4.43
C ARG A 130 -1.07 -21.00 3.42
N GLY A 131 -2.32 -21.38 3.70
CA GLY A 131 -3.19 -22.10 2.77
C GLY A 131 -3.51 -21.28 1.51
N ALA A 132 -3.87 -20.00 1.67
CA ALA A 132 -4.14 -19.10 0.56
C ALA A 132 -2.89 -18.88 -0.31
N VAL A 133 -1.73 -18.64 0.30
CA VAL A 133 -0.45 -18.46 -0.40
C VAL A 133 -0.02 -19.74 -1.14
N ARG A 134 -0.19 -20.91 -0.51
CA ARG A 134 0.06 -22.22 -1.17
C ARG A 134 -0.93 -22.49 -2.31
N TRP A 135 -2.18 -22.10 -2.17
CA TRP A 135 -3.23 -22.28 -3.19
C TRP A 135 -3.05 -21.32 -4.38
N LEU A 136 -2.50 -20.12 -4.16
CA LEU A 136 -2.24 -19.10 -5.18
C LEU A 136 -0.92 -19.31 -5.96
N GLY A 137 -0.32 -20.50 -5.92
CA GLY A 137 0.81 -20.83 -6.81
C GLY A 137 2.22 -20.64 -6.23
N GLY A 138 2.38 -20.59 -4.90
CA GLY A 138 3.68 -20.84 -4.28
C GLY A 138 4.62 -19.64 -4.14
N PHE A 139 4.09 -18.42 -4.05
CA PHE A 139 4.92 -17.24 -3.73
C PHE A 139 5.25 -17.21 -2.22
N GLU A 140 6.50 -16.94 -1.84
CA GLU A 140 6.81 -16.70 -0.42
C GLU A 140 6.52 -15.25 -0.05
N ALA A 141 5.71 -15.05 0.98
CA ALA A 141 5.26 -13.74 1.42
C ALA A 141 5.76 -13.46 2.85
N PRO A 142 7.02 -13.02 3.02
CA PRO A 142 7.60 -12.80 4.34
C PRO A 142 6.86 -11.72 5.14
N ASP A 143 6.29 -10.70 4.47
CA ASP A 143 5.55 -9.61 5.12
C ASP A 143 4.54 -8.91 4.17
N LEU A 144 3.27 -9.34 4.22
CA LEU A 144 2.21 -8.79 3.38
C LEU A 144 1.65 -7.44 3.86
N ASN A 145 1.89 -7.11 5.13
CA ASN A 145 1.33 -5.92 5.78
C ASN A 145 2.32 -4.76 5.85
N SER A 146 3.43 -4.83 5.13
CA SER A 146 4.38 -3.73 5.04
C SER A 146 3.76 -2.53 4.31
N GLY A 147 3.87 -1.35 4.90
CA GLY A 147 3.42 -0.08 4.34
C GLY A 147 4.30 0.40 3.19
N LEU A 148 5.58 -0.03 3.13
CA LEU A 148 6.53 0.37 2.09
C LEU A 148 6.46 -0.55 0.86
N ARG A 149 5.96 -0.02 -0.25
CA ARG A 149 5.78 -0.78 -1.50
C ARG A 149 5.75 0.11 -2.73
N VAL A 150 6.10 -0.46 -3.88
CA VAL A 150 6.01 0.18 -5.20
C VAL A 150 5.24 -0.72 -6.16
N LEU A 151 4.38 -0.14 -7.00
CA LEU A 151 3.62 -0.81 -8.05
C LEU A 151 3.24 0.18 -9.17
N ARG A 152 2.54 -0.27 -10.22
CA ARG A 152 1.93 0.67 -11.18
C ARG A 152 0.67 1.28 -10.61
N THR A 153 0.45 2.57 -10.86
CA THR A 153 -0.75 3.29 -10.43
C THR A 153 -2.02 2.65 -11.00
N ALA A 154 -1.99 2.27 -12.28
CA ALA A 154 -3.09 1.58 -12.95
C ALA A 154 -3.51 0.27 -12.25
N ASP A 155 -2.57 -0.44 -11.62
CA ASP A 155 -2.83 -1.73 -10.99
C ASP A 155 -3.64 -1.55 -9.72
N LEU A 156 -3.29 -0.56 -8.90
CA LEU A 156 -4.09 -0.18 -7.74
C LEU A 156 -5.47 0.29 -8.16
N LEU A 157 -5.56 1.19 -9.15
CA LEU A 157 -6.84 1.76 -9.59
C LEU A 157 -7.78 0.69 -10.16
N SER A 158 -7.24 -0.27 -10.93
CA SER A 158 -8.04 -1.37 -11.47
C SER A 158 -8.67 -2.26 -10.39
N LEU A 159 -8.00 -2.39 -9.23
CA LEU A 159 -8.47 -3.16 -8.09
C LEU A 159 -9.23 -2.31 -7.06
N ALA A 160 -9.17 -0.98 -7.13
CA ALA A 160 -9.77 -0.07 -6.15
C ALA A 160 -11.24 -0.37 -5.78
N PRO A 161 -12.13 -0.80 -6.70
CA PRO A 161 -13.51 -1.16 -6.37
C PRO A 161 -13.65 -2.38 -5.44
N VAL A 162 -12.70 -3.31 -5.48
CA VAL A 162 -12.72 -4.54 -4.67
C VAL A 162 -11.82 -4.46 -3.44
N LEU A 163 -10.93 -3.47 -3.38
CA LEU A 163 -10.04 -3.25 -2.25
C LEU A 163 -10.79 -2.64 -1.05
N PRO A 164 -10.56 -3.15 0.18
CA PRO A 164 -11.19 -2.63 1.39
C PRO A 164 -10.69 -1.22 1.74
N ASP A 165 -11.51 -0.43 2.42
CA ASP A 165 -11.18 0.96 2.80
C ASP A 165 -10.26 1.10 4.03
N ARG A 166 -9.81 -0.01 4.62
CA ARG A 166 -9.12 -0.06 5.92
C ARG A 166 -7.78 -0.80 5.80
N PHE A 167 -7.16 -1.14 6.93
CA PHE A 167 -5.83 -1.75 7.01
C PHE A 167 -5.62 -3.01 6.14
N SER A 168 -6.68 -3.76 5.83
CA SER A 168 -6.56 -4.94 4.97
C SER A 168 -6.24 -4.63 3.50
N LEU A 169 -6.26 -3.35 3.07
CA LEU A 169 -6.05 -2.97 1.66
C LEU A 169 -4.76 -3.53 1.09
N THR A 170 -3.66 -3.36 1.83
CA THR A 170 -2.31 -3.74 1.39
C THR A 170 -2.17 -5.25 1.21
N THR A 171 -2.71 -6.04 2.14
CA THR A 171 -2.80 -7.50 2.00
C THR A 171 -3.64 -7.89 0.79
N THR A 172 -4.85 -7.34 0.65
CA THR A 172 -5.78 -7.73 -0.42
C THR A 172 -5.22 -7.38 -1.79
N LEU A 173 -4.56 -6.22 -1.91
CA LEU A 173 -3.86 -5.80 -3.12
C LEU A 173 -2.81 -6.83 -3.52
N THR A 174 -1.92 -7.20 -2.61
CA THR A 174 -0.84 -8.15 -2.91
C THR A 174 -1.39 -9.53 -3.26
N LEU A 175 -2.41 -10.01 -2.54
CA LEU A 175 -3.05 -11.30 -2.84
C LEU A 175 -3.76 -11.29 -4.21
N ALA A 176 -4.44 -10.21 -4.56
CA ALA A 176 -5.12 -10.08 -5.84
C ALA A 176 -4.13 -10.07 -7.01
N LEU A 177 -3.00 -9.37 -6.88
CA LEU A 177 -1.94 -9.37 -7.89
C LEU A 177 -1.27 -10.75 -7.99
N ALA A 178 -0.88 -11.35 -6.87
CA ALA A 178 -0.28 -12.69 -6.87
C ALA A 178 -1.22 -13.74 -7.49
N ALA A 179 -2.52 -13.66 -7.21
CA ALA A 179 -3.52 -14.55 -7.80
C ALA A 179 -3.67 -14.43 -9.31
N ALA A 180 -3.29 -13.29 -9.90
CA ALA A 180 -3.26 -13.11 -11.35
C ALA A 180 -2.00 -13.72 -12.00
N GLY A 181 -1.10 -14.33 -11.21
CA GLY A 181 0.19 -14.84 -11.66
C GLY A 181 1.25 -13.74 -11.83
N ASP A 182 0.98 -12.55 -11.30
CA ASP A 182 1.91 -11.42 -11.41
C ASP A 182 3.13 -11.59 -10.49
N PRO A 183 4.35 -11.24 -10.95
CA PRO A 183 5.55 -11.35 -10.13
C PRO A 183 5.55 -10.33 -8.98
N ILE A 184 5.66 -10.82 -7.75
CA ILE A 184 5.77 -10.03 -6.52
C ILE A 184 7.17 -10.22 -5.93
N VAL A 185 7.88 -9.13 -5.67
CA VAL A 185 9.24 -9.15 -5.11
C VAL A 185 9.22 -8.60 -3.69
N PHE A 186 9.92 -9.28 -2.78
CA PHE A 186 10.14 -8.83 -1.40
C PHE A 186 11.62 -8.51 -1.22
N LEU A 187 11.94 -7.27 -0.83
CA LEU A 187 13.29 -6.85 -0.50
C LEU A 187 13.41 -6.72 1.01
N PRO A 188 14.37 -7.40 1.68
CA PRO A 188 14.62 -7.19 3.09
C PRO A 188 14.91 -5.71 3.37
N ILE A 189 14.25 -5.14 4.38
CA ILE A 189 14.48 -3.77 4.84
C ILE A 189 14.69 -3.76 6.35
N ASP A 190 15.44 -2.77 6.83
CA ASP A 190 15.42 -2.44 8.25
C ASP A 190 14.03 -1.89 8.65
N TYR A 191 13.67 -1.99 9.93
CA TYR A 191 12.43 -1.41 10.44
C TYR A 191 12.71 -0.69 11.76
N HIS A 192 12.50 0.63 11.77
CA HIS A 192 12.85 1.49 12.88
C HIS A 192 11.70 1.62 13.89
N ALA A 193 12.03 2.02 15.12
CA ALA A 193 11.04 2.27 16.15
C ALA A 193 10.08 3.40 15.72
N ARG A 194 8.78 3.19 15.93
CA ARG A 194 7.74 4.18 15.59
C ARG A 194 7.89 5.44 16.44
N VAL A 195 7.77 6.60 15.81
CA VAL A 195 7.54 7.84 16.54
C VAL A 195 6.05 7.90 16.93
N GLY A 196 5.73 7.70 18.22
CA GLY A 196 4.35 7.73 18.72
C GLY A 196 3.69 6.36 18.98
N ARG A 197 2.36 6.34 19.20
CA ARG A 197 1.60 5.14 19.62
C ARG A 197 0.88 4.44 18.45
N SER A 198 0.92 3.10 18.43
CA SER A 198 0.21 2.28 17.44
C SER A 198 -1.32 2.37 17.57
N LYS A 199 -2.02 2.56 16.45
CA LYS A 199 -3.49 2.58 16.36
C LYS A 199 -4.10 1.18 16.06
N TRP A 200 -3.27 0.13 16.02
CA TRP A 200 -3.68 -1.24 15.66
C TRP A 200 -4.49 -1.94 16.77
N ARG A 201 -5.64 -2.54 16.42
CA ARG A 201 -6.50 -3.29 17.36
C ARG A 201 -6.42 -4.80 17.09
N PRO A 202 -5.68 -5.58 17.91
CA PRO A 202 -5.27 -6.94 17.57
C PRO A 202 -6.37 -7.91 17.17
N VAL A 203 -7.49 -7.93 17.89
CA VAL A 203 -8.56 -8.92 17.69
C VAL A 203 -9.48 -8.54 16.53
N ARG A 204 -9.93 -7.29 16.51
CA ARG A 204 -10.88 -6.78 15.51
C ARG A 204 -10.26 -6.74 14.13
N ASP A 205 -9.04 -6.22 14.01
CA ASP A 205 -8.42 -6.02 12.72
C ASP A 205 -7.96 -7.37 12.12
N THR A 206 -7.61 -8.35 12.97
CA THR A 206 -7.36 -9.74 12.55
C THR A 206 -8.61 -10.43 11.98
N TRP A 207 -9.77 -10.27 12.62
CA TRP A 207 -11.03 -10.83 12.13
C TRP A 207 -11.45 -10.22 10.78
N LEU A 208 -11.33 -8.89 10.64
CA LEU A 208 -11.59 -8.20 9.38
C LEU A 208 -10.67 -8.71 8.27
N MET A 209 -9.39 -8.95 8.56
CA MET A 209 -8.43 -9.48 7.60
C MET A 209 -8.82 -10.89 7.12
N GLY A 210 -9.21 -11.79 8.03
CA GLY A 210 -9.68 -13.13 7.66
C GLY A 210 -10.92 -13.11 6.74
N ARG A 211 -11.88 -12.23 7.04
CA ARG A 211 -13.10 -12.08 6.23
C ARG A 211 -12.80 -11.50 4.84
N THR A 212 -11.85 -10.57 4.73
CA THR A 212 -11.43 -10.01 3.44
C THR A 212 -10.68 -11.03 2.59
N VAL A 213 -9.80 -11.84 3.17
CA VAL A 213 -9.13 -12.94 2.45
C VAL A 213 -10.15 -13.94 1.91
N ALA A 214 -11.13 -14.33 2.73
CA ALA A 214 -12.20 -15.24 2.30
C ALA A 214 -13.03 -14.67 1.14
N ARG A 215 -13.36 -13.36 1.18
CA ARG A 215 -14.07 -12.68 0.07
C ARG A 215 -13.21 -12.56 -1.19
N GLY A 216 -11.92 -12.24 -1.05
CA GLY A 216 -10.99 -12.19 -2.17
C GLY A 216 -10.86 -13.55 -2.85
N ILE A 217 -10.72 -14.63 -2.06
CA ILE A 217 -10.72 -16.01 -2.58
C ILE A 217 -12.04 -16.34 -3.29
N GLY A 218 -13.19 -15.96 -2.71
CA GLY A 218 -14.50 -16.14 -3.36
C GLY A 218 -14.58 -15.44 -4.72
N TRP A 219 -14.21 -14.16 -4.78
CA TRP A 219 -14.19 -13.36 -6.00
C TRP A 219 -13.25 -13.93 -7.07
N LEU A 220 -12.06 -14.41 -6.68
CA LEU A 220 -11.12 -15.08 -7.57
C LEU A 220 -11.66 -16.44 -8.08
N ARG A 221 -12.33 -17.22 -7.22
CA ARG A 221 -12.93 -18.53 -7.57
C ARG A 221 -14.14 -18.41 -8.49
N GLU A 222 -14.85 -17.29 -8.45
CA GLU A 222 -15.96 -16.99 -9.36
C GLU A 222 -15.49 -16.64 -10.79
N GLY A 223 -14.19 -16.73 -11.10
CA GLY A 223 -13.66 -16.40 -12.42
C GLY A 223 -13.76 -14.92 -12.76
N ARG A 224 -14.02 -14.07 -11.75
CA ARG A 224 -14.10 -12.61 -11.86
C ARG A 224 -12.73 -11.92 -11.70
N ALA A 225 -11.68 -12.69 -11.44
CA ALA A 225 -10.32 -12.24 -11.68
C ALA A 225 -10.24 -11.72 -13.13
N PRO A 226 -9.63 -10.56 -13.41
CA PRO A 226 -9.56 -10.02 -14.76
C PRO A 226 -8.77 -11.00 -15.65
N ARG A 227 -9.51 -11.90 -16.32
CA ARG A 227 -9.06 -12.60 -17.51
C ARG A 227 -8.70 -11.49 -18.47
N ARG A 228 -7.40 -11.23 -18.67
CA ARG A 228 -6.80 -10.26 -19.61
C ARG A 228 -7.74 -9.10 -19.93
N LEU A 229 -7.44 -7.88 -19.46
CA LEU A 229 -8.01 -6.65 -20.02
C LEU A 229 -7.64 -6.54 -21.51
N ALA A 230 -8.34 -7.33 -22.33
CA ALA A 230 -8.46 -7.19 -23.76
C ALA A 230 -9.30 -5.94 -23.95
N ALA A 231 -8.71 -4.97 -24.62
CA ALA A 231 -9.39 -3.85 -25.29
C ALA A 231 -10.51 -3.20 -24.46
N LEU A 232 -10.15 -2.31 -23.54
CA LEU A 232 -11.06 -1.24 -23.16
C LEU A 232 -10.89 -0.12 -24.20
N GLU A 233 -11.73 -0.17 -25.24
CA GLU A 233 -12.09 1.04 -25.97
C GLU A 233 -12.65 2.03 -24.95
N LEU A 234 -11.91 3.12 -24.75
CA LEU A 234 -12.38 4.27 -24.02
C LEU A 234 -13.55 4.88 -24.83
N PRO A 235 -14.71 5.17 -24.23
CA PRO A 235 -15.74 5.92 -24.94
C PRO A 235 -15.17 7.29 -25.30
N ALA A 236 -15.27 7.64 -26.59
CA ALA A 236 -14.91 8.95 -27.09
C ALA A 236 -15.63 10.02 -26.27
N VAL A 237 -14.85 10.89 -25.63
CA VAL A 237 -15.39 12.11 -25.01
C VAL A 237 -15.91 12.96 -26.16
N GLY A 238 -17.24 13.06 -26.24
CA GLY A 238 -17.93 13.87 -27.23
C GLY A 238 -17.41 15.29 -27.21
N GLY A 239 -16.91 15.73 -28.36
CA GLY A 239 -16.67 17.13 -28.62
C GLY A 239 -18.01 17.87 -28.65
N THR A 240 -18.14 18.85 -27.78
CA THR A 240 -19.04 19.98 -28.00
C THR A 240 -18.30 20.99 -28.86
N GLY A 241 -18.78 21.17 -30.09
CA GLY A 241 -18.34 22.14 -31.07
C GLY A 241 -19.13 21.94 -32.35
#